data_AF-X1LP39-F1
#
_entry.id   AF-X1LP39-F1
#
_cell.length_a   1.000
_cell.length_b   1.000
_cell.length_c   1.000
_cell.angle_alpha   90.00
_cell.angle_beta   90.00
_cell.angle_gamma   90.00
#
_symmetry.space_group_name_H-M   'P 1'
#
loop_
_entity.id
_entity.type
_entity.pdbx_description
1 polymer ?
#
loop_
_entity_poly.entity_id
_entity_poly.type
_entity_poly.pdbx_seq_one_letter_code
_entity_poly.pdbx_strand_id
1 'polypeptide(L)'
;SWYCTPPMKAVMDRLVYGMNKYYGDSEGPCLWKGKKCALVTTCGYEIEEGSGVFEEGLRRYAKHSNLQYIGKLAVRDIDGKEYFQNKSAVKVAKKFAEKVFNSLANSTPIFPQEGEK
;
A
#
# COMPACT_ATOMS: atom_id res chain seq x y z
N SER A 1 3.61 10.83 15.89
CA SER A 1 2.46 10.21 15.20
C SER A 1 2.89 8.83 14.76
N TRP A 2 2.22 7.76 15.21
CA TRP A 2 2.53 6.37 14.83
C TRP A 2 1.76 5.92 13.58
N TYR A 3 1.23 6.87 12.83
CA TYR A 3 0.41 6.66 11.65
C TYR A 3 0.86 7.56 10.50
N CYS A 4 0.22 7.44 9.34
CA CYS A 4 0.52 8.27 8.18
C CYS A 4 0.24 9.76 8.42
N THR A 5 0.79 10.60 7.54
CA THR A 5 0.58 12.05 7.58
C THR A 5 -0.88 12.41 7.27
N PRO A 6 -1.39 13.56 7.76
CA PRO A 6 -2.77 13.97 7.52
C PRO A 6 -3.18 13.98 6.03
N PRO A 7 -2.36 14.44 5.06
CA PRO A 7 -2.70 14.36 3.65
C PRO A 7 -2.89 12.92 3.15
N MET A 8 -2.07 11.98 3.61
CA MET A 8 -2.21 10.57 3.26
C MET A 8 -3.52 9.99 3.81
N LYS A 9 -3.86 10.30 5.06
CA LYS A 9 -5.13 9.86 5.66
C LYS A 9 -6.34 10.41 4.92
N ALA A 10 -6.31 11.68 4.51
CA ALA A 10 -7.38 12.29 3.73
C ALA A 10 -7.59 11.59 2.37
N VAL A 11 -6.51 11.22 1.67
CA VAL A 11 -6.58 10.42 0.43
C VAL A 11 -7.20 9.05 0.70
N MET A 12 -6.77 8.36 1.75
CA MET A 12 -7.32 7.06 2.14
C MET A 12 -8.85 7.13 2.40
N ASP A 13 -9.31 8.18 3.08
CA ASP A 13 -10.75 8.35 3.36
C ASP A 13 -11.56 8.56 2.09
N ARG A 14 -11.02 9.36 1.15
CA ARG A 14 -11.66 9.60 -0.13
C ARG A 14 -11.66 8.35 -1.02
N LEU A 15 -10.60 7.54 -0.97
CA LEU A 15 -10.54 6.29 -1.73
C LEU A 15 -11.47 5.22 -1.17
N VAL A 16 -11.60 5.09 0.15
CA VAL A 16 -12.60 4.16 0.75
C VAL A 16 -13.99 4.53 0.27
N TYR A 17 -14.40 5.77 0.46
CA TYR A 17 -15.74 6.21 0.05
C TYR A 17 -15.91 6.16 -1.49
N GLY A 18 -14.88 6.53 -2.23
CA GLY A 18 -14.90 6.58 -3.69
C GLY A 18 -14.93 5.21 -4.36
N MET A 19 -14.18 4.25 -3.82
CA MET A 19 -13.95 2.96 -4.45
C MET A 19 -14.79 1.82 -3.85
N ASN A 20 -15.23 1.94 -2.60
CA ASN A 20 -16.12 0.98 -1.96
C ASN A 20 -17.54 1.54 -1.99
N LYS A 21 -18.34 1.19 -2.99
CA LYS A 21 -19.72 1.68 -3.17
C LYS A 21 -20.71 1.00 -2.22
N TYR A 22 -20.33 0.76 -0.97
CA TYR A 22 -21.12 0.02 0.04
C TYR A 22 -22.17 0.90 0.73
N TYR A 23 -22.83 1.78 0.00
CA TYR A 23 -23.77 2.76 0.53
C TYR A 23 -25.01 2.88 -0.36
N GLY A 24 -26.10 3.39 0.20
CA GLY A 24 -27.43 3.40 -0.43
C GLY A 24 -28.28 2.20 0.00
N ASP A 25 -29.42 2.01 -0.66
CA ASP A 25 -30.39 0.98 -0.28
C ASP A 25 -29.90 -0.45 -0.54
N SER A 26 -28.87 -0.61 -1.36
CA SER A 26 -28.21 -1.88 -1.66
C SER A 26 -26.69 -1.70 -1.72
N GLU A 27 -25.94 -2.72 -1.30
CA GLU A 27 -24.48 -2.71 -1.39
C GLU A 27 -24.02 -2.70 -2.86
N GLY A 28 -23.34 -1.62 -3.27
CA GLY A 28 -22.76 -1.47 -4.60
C GLY A 28 -21.37 -2.11 -4.73
N PRO A 29 -20.75 -2.02 -5.92
CA PRO A 29 -19.49 -2.71 -6.20
C PRO A 29 -18.27 -2.09 -5.52
N CYS A 30 -17.22 -2.90 -5.38
CA CYS A 30 -15.88 -2.46 -5.00
C CYS A 30 -15.04 -2.25 -6.27
N LEU A 31 -14.85 -1.00 -6.69
CA LEU A 31 -14.30 -0.61 -8.00
C LEU A 31 -12.82 -0.96 -8.21
N TRP A 32 -12.12 -1.24 -7.13
CA TRP A 32 -10.70 -1.60 -7.11
C TRP A 32 -10.46 -2.98 -6.49
N LYS A 33 -11.48 -3.84 -6.48
CA LYS A 33 -11.35 -5.23 -6.03
C LYS A 33 -10.17 -5.91 -6.74
N GLY A 34 -9.35 -6.62 -5.95
CA GLY A 34 -8.20 -7.37 -6.44
C GLY A 34 -6.97 -6.51 -6.79
N LYS A 35 -7.04 -5.18 -6.71
CA LYS A 35 -5.85 -4.33 -6.88
C LYS A 35 -4.86 -4.58 -5.74
N LYS A 36 -3.58 -4.52 -6.07
CA LYS A 36 -2.50 -4.73 -5.12
C LYS A 36 -2.18 -3.44 -4.37
N CYS A 37 -1.88 -3.56 -3.08
CA CYS A 37 -1.53 -2.45 -2.21
C CYS A 37 -0.28 -2.79 -1.41
N ALA A 38 0.67 -1.85 -1.35
CA ALA A 38 1.94 -2.02 -0.65
C ALA A 38 2.23 -0.74 0.14
N LEU A 39 3.03 -0.88 1.19
CA LEU A 39 3.45 0.24 2.03
C LEU A 39 4.93 0.56 1.81
N VAL A 40 5.26 1.83 1.61
CA VAL A 40 6.64 2.34 1.62
C VAL A 40 6.70 3.48 2.62
N THR A 41 7.51 3.35 3.65
CA THR A 41 7.60 4.31 4.75
C THR A 41 9.03 4.56 5.19
N THR A 42 9.26 5.73 5.78
CA THR A 42 10.44 6.04 6.57
C THR A 42 10.02 6.42 7.99
N CYS A 43 10.87 6.15 8.97
CA CYS A 43 10.62 6.53 10.37
C CYS A 43 11.92 6.67 11.17
N GLY A 44 11.98 7.57 12.15
CA GLY A 44 13.17 7.69 13.02
C GLY A 44 13.26 6.58 14.09
N TYR A 45 12.11 6.07 14.53
CA TYR A 45 12.00 4.98 15.50
C TYR A 45 12.41 3.63 14.91
N GLU A 46 12.52 2.61 15.75
CA GLU A 46 12.59 1.23 15.28
C GLU A 46 11.41 0.90 14.38
N ILE A 47 11.65 0.11 13.33
CA ILE A 47 10.69 -0.07 12.22
C ILE A 47 9.32 -0.55 12.70
N GLU A 48 9.30 -1.52 13.62
CA GLU A 48 8.05 -2.10 14.11
C GLU A 48 7.24 -1.10 14.93
N GLU A 49 7.90 -0.23 15.69
CA GLU A 49 7.24 0.82 16.47
C GLU A 49 6.81 1.99 15.57
N GLY A 50 7.70 2.44 14.67
CA GLY A 50 7.48 3.62 13.84
C GLY A 50 6.49 3.42 12.69
N SER A 51 6.38 2.19 12.16
CA SER A 51 5.52 1.87 11.01
C SER A 51 4.44 0.82 11.29
N GLY A 52 4.52 0.08 12.40
CA GLY A 52 3.65 -1.08 12.64
C GLY A 52 2.18 -0.73 12.75
N VAL A 53 1.82 0.36 13.45
CA VAL A 53 0.41 0.78 13.58
C VAL A 53 -0.16 1.20 12.22
N PHE A 54 0.62 1.88 11.37
CA PHE A 54 0.18 2.20 10.02
C PHE A 54 0.04 0.96 9.13
N GLU A 55 0.98 0.01 9.22
CA GLU A 55 0.88 -1.25 8.49
C GLU A 55 -0.39 -2.02 8.86
N GLU A 56 -0.70 -2.14 10.15
CA GLU A 56 -1.91 -2.82 10.60
C GLU A 56 -3.18 -2.08 10.14
N GLY A 57 -3.18 -0.75 10.19
CA GLY A 57 -4.24 0.06 9.61
C GLY A 57 -4.44 -0.22 8.12
N LEU A 58 -3.34 -0.32 7.35
CA LEU A 58 -3.39 -0.61 5.92
C LEU A 58 -3.84 -2.06 5.62
N ARG A 59 -3.49 -3.03 6.46
CA ARG A 59 -3.99 -4.42 6.34
C ARG A 59 -5.50 -4.48 6.52
N ARG A 60 -6.04 -3.78 7.53
CA ARG A 60 -7.49 -3.68 7.77
C ARG A 60 -8.20 -2.95 6.63
N TYR A 61 -7.60 -1.84 6.19
CA TYR A 61 -8.05 -1.07 5.04
C TYR A 61 -8.15 -1.93 3.77
N ALA A 62 -7.11 -2.73 3.50
CA ALA A 62 -7.07 -3.63 2.35
C ALA A 62 -8.15 -4.71 2.43
N LYS A 63 -8.34 -5.32 3.62
CA LYS A 63 -9.40 -6.31 3.84
C LYS A 63 -10.79 -5.74 3.57
N HIS A 64 -11.10 -4.57 4.12
CA HIS A 64 -12.38 -3.88 3.89
C HIS A 64 -12.58 -3.53 2.40
N SER A 65 -11.51 -3.13 1.73
CA SER A 65 -11.53 -2.63 0.36
C SER A 65 -11.27 -3.71 -0.71
N ASN A 66 -11.30 -5.00 -0.33
CA ASN A 66 -10.98 -6.13 -1.21
C ASN A 66 -9.66 -5.96 -2.00
N LEU A 67 -8.66 -5.31 -1.39
CA LEU A 67 -7.32 -5.15 -1.95
C LEU A 67 -6.42 -6.30 -1.53
N GLN A 68 -5.43 -6.59 -2.37
CA GLN A 68 -4.38 -7.55 -2.08
C GLN A 68 -3.18 -6.84 -1.45
N TYR A 69 -3.05 -6.92 -0.13
CA TYR A 69 -1.87 -6.37 0.55
C TYR A 69 -0.63 -7.23 0.27
N ILE A 70 0.41 -6.63 -0.32
CA ILE A 70 1.63 -7.35 -0.77
C ILE A 70 2.86 -7.10 0.11
N GLY A 71 2.76 -6.25 1.13
CA GLY A 71 3.79 -6.06 2.15
C GLY A 71 4.26 -4.61 2.32
N LYS A 72 5.30 -4.45 3.14
CA LYS A 72 5.88 -3.18 3.56
C LYS A 72 7.38 -3.13 3.23
N LEU A 73 7.83 -1.97 2.79
CA LEU A 73 9.21 -1.50 2.92
C LEU A 73 9.22 -0.38 3.96
N ALA A 74 10.03 -0.54 5.00
CA ALA A 74 10.29 0.50 5.98
C ALA A 74 11.81 0.67 6.14
N VAL A 75 12.28 1.91 6.13
CA VAL A 75 13.69 2.26 6.32
C VAL A 75 13.79 3.30 7.42
N ARG A 76 14.76 3.15 8.32
CA ARG A 76 14.97 4.13 9.38
C ARG A 76 15.59 5.42 8.84
N ASP A 77 15.18 6.55 9.40
CA ASP A 77 15.70 7.88 9.10
C ASP A 77 16.05 8.58 10.41
N ILE A 78 17.27 8.34 10.89
CA ILE A 78 17.75 8.84 12.20
C ILE A 78 18.41 10.22 12.04
N ASP A 79 19.23 10.40 10.99
CA ASP A 79 20.05 11.59 10.77
C ASP A 79 19.87 12.19 9.35
N GLY A 80 18.67 12.05 8.78
CA GLY A 80 18.33 12.66 7.50
C GLY A 80 18.86 11.91 6.27
N LYS A 81 19.03 12.65 5.17
CA LYS A 81 19.19 12.09 3.80
C LYS A 81 20.33 11.06 3.66
N GLU A 82 21.44 11.22 4.38
CA GLU A 82 22.59 10.32 4.29
C GLU A 82 22.25 8.89 4.77
N TYR A 83 21.36 8.78 5.76
CA TYR A 83 20.90 7.49 6.26
C TYR A 83 19.87 6.84 5.31
N PHE A 84 19.13 7.64 4.54
CA PHE A 84 18.16 7.13 3.58
C PHE A 84 18.76 6.79 2.21
N GLN A 85 19.86 7.44 1.81
CA GLN A 85 20.50 7.24 0.50
C GLN A 85 21.70 6.27 0.53
N ASN A 86 21.87 5.51 1.61
CA ASN A 86 22.96 4.55 1.71
C ASN A 86 22.72 3.27 0.87
N LYS A 87 23.80 2.50 0.65
CA LYS A 87 23.76 1.27 -0.16
C LYS A 87 22.77 0.21 0.37
N SER A 88 22.56 0.16 1.70
CA SER A 88 21.62 -0.78 2.32
C SER A 88 20.17 -0.40 2.01
N ALA A 89 19.81 0.88 2.21
CA ALA A 89 18.48 1.41 1.88
C ALA A 89 18.13 1.21 0.40
N VAL A 90 19.08 1.50 -0.50
CA VAL A 90 18.91 1.27 -1.95
C VAL A 90 18.73 -0.23 -2.24
N LYS A 91 19.50 -1.11 -1.61
CA LYS A 91 19.39 -2.56 -1.80
C LYS A 91 18.01 -3.08 -1.40
N VAL A 92 17.51 -2.69 -0.22
CA VAL A 92 16.19 -3.14 0.24
C VAL A 92 15.05 -2.54 -0.58
N ALA A 93 15.20 -1.29 -1.05
CA ALA A 93 14.23 -0.68 -1.96
C ALA A 93 14.14 -1.40 -3.30
N LYS A 94 15.28 -1.75 -3.92
CA LYS A 94 15.32 -2.56 -5.15
C LYS A 94 14.67 -3.93 -4.96
N LYS A 95 15.02 -4.63 -3.87
CA LYS A 95 14.42 -5.94 -3.54
C LYS A 95 12.90 -5.85 -3.35
N PHE A 96 12.42 -4.77 -2.75
CA PHE A 96 10.97 -4.57 -2.59
C PHE A 96 10.29 -4.23 -3.92
N ALA A 97 10.93 -3.42 -4.78
CA ALA A 97 10.43 -3.14 -6.12
C ALA A 97 10.33 -4.42 -6.97
N GLU A 98 11.31 -5.32 -6.90
CA GLU A 98 11.25 -6.65 -7.52
C GLU A 98 10.07 -7.47 -7.00
N LYS A 99 9.84 -7.47 -5.68
CA LYS A 99 8.67 -8.12 -5.08
C LYS A 99 7.35 -7.55 -5.64
N VAL A 100 7.24 -6.23 -5.75
CA VAL A 100 6.07 -5.57 -6.34
C VAL A 100 5.90 -5.99 -7.80
N PHE A 101 6.96 -5.90 -8.61
CA PHE A 101 6.93 -6.26 -10.02
C PHE A 101 6.52 -7.72 -10.24
N ASN A 102 7.14 -8.65 -9.51
CA ASN A 102 6.81 -10.07 -9.59
C ASN A 102 5.37 -10.36 -9.12
N SER A 103 4.86 -9.59 -8.16
CA SER A 103 3.45 -9.71 -7.77
C SER A 103 2.53 -9.33 -8.92
N LEU A 104 2.89 -8.36 -9.77
CA LEU A 104 2.09 -7.91 -10.91
C LEU A 104 2.16 -8.88 -12.10
N ALA A 105 3.31 -9.51 -12.33
CA ALA A 105 3.50 -10.50 -13.41
C ALA A 105 2.59 -11.74 -13.25
N ASN A 106 2.20 -12.07 -12.02
CA ASN A 106 1.33 -13.21 -11.71
C ASN A 106 -0.17 -12.86 -11.62
N SER A 107 -0.58 -11.65 -12.01
CA SER A 107 -2.02 -11.30 -12.04
C SER A 107 -2.64 -11.56 -13.41
N THR A 108 -3.77 -12.27 -13.41
CA THR A 108 -4.70 -12.29 -14.54
C THR A 108 -5.11 -10.85 -14.90
N PRO A 109 -5.14 -10.47 -16.19
CA PRO A 109 -5.56 -9.14 -16.59
C PRO A 109 -6.97 -8.82 -16.07
N ILE A 110 -7.11 -7.60 -15.53
CA ILE A 110 -8.34 -7.12 -14.85
C ILE A 110 -9.37 -6.59 -15.87
N PHE A 111 -8.94 -6.41 -17.13
CA PHE A 111 -9.79 -6.01 -18.24
C PHE A 111 -9.69 -7.07 -19.35
N PRO A 112 -10.77 -7.31 -20.11
CA PRO A 112 -10.70 -8.11 -21.32
C PRO A 112 -9.60 -7.55 -22.22
N GLN A 113 -8.76 -8.43 -22.76
CA GLN A 113 -7.84 -8.04 -23.83
C GLN A 113 -8.68 -7.77 -25.08
N GLU A 114 -8.34 -6.73 -25.85
CA GLU A 114 -9.02 -6.44 -27.12
C GLU A 114 -9.01 -7.71 -28.00
N GLY A 115 -10.18 -8.30 -28.22
CA GLY A 115 -10.36 -9.47 -29.08
C GLY A 115 -11.08 -10.68 -28.47
N GLU A 116 -11.36 -10.70 -27.17
CA GLU A 116 -12.23 -11.74 -26.59
C GLU A 116 -13.71 -11.32 -26.74
N LYS A 117 -14.39 -11.95 -27.70
CA LYS A 117 -15.86 -11.91 -27.83
C LYS A 117 -16.54 -12.69 -26.72
#